data_AF-A0A914RL63-F1
#
_entry.id   AF-A0A914RL63-F1
#
_cell.length_a   1.000
_cell.length_b   1.000
_cell.length_c   1.000
_cell.angle_alpha   90.00
_cell.angle_beta   90.00
_cell.angle_gamma   90.00
#
_symmetry.space_group_name_H-M   'P 1'
#
loop_
_entity.id
_entity.type
_entity.pdbx_description
1 polymer ?
#
loop_
_entity_poly.entity_id
_entity_poly.type
_entity_poly.pdbx_seq_one_letter_code
_entity_poly.pdbx_strand_id
1 'polypeptide(L)'
;LKEAEVGSHHPYLEAGGSWKPTECVARYKVSGHDNTVSGPTDAFDLTYQFSCADAEEARLGVDCVIFHDVDMFPQDDHNSYGCPASPRHIGAFVSNLGYQ
;
A
#
# COMPACT_ATOMS: atom_id res chain seq x y z
N LEU A 1 -4.71 -13.36 -11.63
CA LEU A 1 -3.94 -12.78 -12.76
C LEU A 1 -2.50 -13.21 -12.61
N LYS A 2 -1.82 -13.57 -13.70
CA LYS A 2 -0.37 -13.88 -13.65
C LYS A 2 0.41 -12.60 -13.89
N GLU A 3 1.57 -12.44 -13.24
CA GLU A 3 2.42 -11.24 -13.41
C GLU A 3 2.75 -10.96 -14.88
N ALA A 4 3.02 -11.99 -15.68
CA ALA A 4 3.30 -11.86 -17.11
C ALA A 4 2.13 -11.26 -17.92
N GLU A 5 0.89 -11.56 -17.52
CA GLU A 5 -0.31 -11.01 -18.15
C GLU A 5 -0.47 -9.52 -17.78
N VAL A 6 -0.32 -9.19 -16.50
CA VAL A 6 -0.35 -7.81 -16.00
C VAL A 6 0.74 -6.96 -16.67
N GLY A 7 1.96 -7.48 -16.77
CA GLY A 7 3.07 -6.80 -17.43
C GLY A 7 2.82 -6.52 -18.92
N SER A 8 2.05 -7.37 -19.61
CA SER A 8 1.68 -7.13 -21.00
C SER A 8 0.68 -5.98 -21.18
N HIS A 9 -0.24 -5.81 -20.23
CA HIS A 9 -1.26 -4.76 -20.26
C HIS A 9 -0.76 -3.44 -19.68
N HIS A 10 0.25 -3.46 -18.81
CA HIS A 10 0.77 -2.30 -18.10
C HIS A 10 2.29 -2.14 -18.34
N PRO A 11 2.71 -1.78 -19.57
CA PRO A 11 4.13 -1.74 -19.97
C PRO A 11 4.95 -0.64 -19.27
N TYR A 12 4.26 0.30 -18.60
CA TYR A 12 4.88 1.38 -17.84
C TYR A 12 5.28 0.97 -16.42
N LEU A 13 4.91 -0.23 -15.96
CA LEU A 13 5.32 -0.76 -14.66
C LEU A 13 6.75 -1.33 -14.75
N GLU A 14 7.61 -0.90 -13.84
CA GLU A 14 8.96 -1.42 -13.69
C GLU A 14 8.96 -2.73 -12.87
N ALA A 15 10.08 -3.45 -12.90
CA ALA A 15 10.27 -4.65 -12.08
C ALA A 15 10.03 -4.35 -10.60
N GLY A 16 9.38 -5.28 -9.89
CA GLY A 16 8.95 -5.07 -8.51
C GLY A 16 7.72 -4.16 -8.35
N GLY A 17 7.01 -3.84 -9.44
CA GLY A 17 5.76 -3.08 -9.40
C GLY A 17 5.93 -1.57 -9.22
N SER A 18 7.13 -1.05 -9.47
CA SER A 18 7.41 0.39 -9.34
C SER A 18 6.83 1.19 -10.50
N TRP A 19 6.31 2.38 -10.21
CA TRP A 19 5.78 3.30 -11.22
C TRP A 19 5.90 4.75 -10.78
N LYS A 20 6.05 5.66 -11.75
CA LYS A 20 5.98 7.11 -11.54
C LYS A 20 5.38 7.81 -12.77
N PRO A 21 4.68 8.93 -12.60
CA PRO A 21 4.22 9.74 -13.72
C PRO A 21 5.40 10.33 -14.50
N THR A 22 5.26 10.41 -15.82
CA THR A 22 6.27 10.99 -16.73
C THR A 22 6.10 12.49 -16.96
N GLU A 23 4.87 12.99 -16.80
CA GLU A 23 4.50 14.37 -17.16
C GLU A 23 4.40 15.32 -15.95
N CYS A 24 4.46 14.79 -14.74
CA CYS A 24 4.36 15.59 -13.52
C CYS A 24 5.15 14.95 -12.37
N VAL A 25 5.32 15.71 -11.28
CA VAL A 25 5.88 15.20 -10.03
C VAL A 25 4.72 14.71 -9.16
N ALA A 26 4.77 13.45 -8.75
CA ALA A 26 3.77 12.89 -7.84
C ALA A 26 3.81 13.64 -6.50
N ARG A 27 2.62 13.84 -5.91
CA ARG A 27 2.50 14.49 -4.60
C ARG A 27 3.11 13.65 -3.47
N TYR A 28 3.04 12.32 -3.61
CA TYR A 28 3.53 11.37 -2.63
C TYR A 28 4.34 10.28 -3.33
N LYS A 29 5.48 9.93 -2.77
CA LYS A 29 6.17 8.66 -2.97
C LYS A 29 5.62 7.68 -1.95
N VAL A 30 5.05 6.58 -2.41
CA VAL A 30 4.34 5.63 -1.57
C VAL A 30 4.96 4.26 -1.73
N SER A 31 5.19 3.56 -0.61
CA SER A 31 5.49 2.13 -0.62
C SER A 31 4.28 1.35 -0.14
N GLY A 32 3.83 0.35 -0.89
CA GLY A 32 2.77 -0.56 -0.48
C GLY A 32 3.35 -1.82 0.17
N HIS A 33 2.85 -2.18 1.35
CA HIS A 33 3.23 -3.39 2.07
C HIS A 33 1.99 -4.21 2.40
N ASP A 34 2.10 -5.52 2.21
CA ASP A 34 1.09 -6.46 2.69
C ASP A 34 1.08 -6.46 4.23
N ASN A 35 -0.11 -6.62 4.80
CA ASN A 35 -0.33 -6.71 6.24
C ASN A 35 0.17 -8.02 6.86
N THR A 36 0.64 -8.96 6.05
CA THR A 36 1.24 -10.23 6.48
C THR A 36 2.61 -10.09 7.14
N VAL A 37 2.99 -8.88 7.58
CA VAL A 37 4.17 -8.64 8.42
C VAL A 37 4.01 -9.44 9.72
N SER A 38 4.53 -10.67 9.73
CA SER A 38 4.62 -11.51 10.91
C SER A 38 5.61 -10.87 11.87
N GLY A 39 5.10 -10.32 12.97
CA GLY A 39 5.95 -9.98 14.12
C GLY A 39 6.62 -11.24 14.70
N PRO A 40 7.50 -11.09 15.69
CA PRO A 40 8.21 -12.20 16.32
C PRO A 40 7.31 -13.28 16.97
N THR A 41 6.00 -13.03 17.06
CA THR A 41 5.04 -13.83 17.83
C THR A 41 3.86 -14.35 16.99
N ASP A 42 3.90 -14.27 15.67
CA ASP A 42 2.80 -14.68 14.74
C ASP A 42 1.43 -14.01 15.01
N ALA A 43 1.36 -13.08 15.98
CA ALA A 43 0.17 -12.30 16.29
C ALA A 43 0.21 -10.96 15.51
N PHE A 44 -0.94 -10.54 15.02
CA PHE A 44 -1.10 -9.22 14.40
C PHE A 44 -0.88 -8.13 15.45
N ASP A 45 0.18 -7.34 15.29
CA ASP A 45 0.55 -6.27 16.21
C ASP A 45 0.62 -4.93 15.48
N LEU A 46 -0.40 -4.10 15.70
CA LEU A 46 -0.48 -2.75 15.16
C LEU A 46 0.70 -1.87 15.58
N THR A 47 1.25 -2.07 16.79
CA THR A 47 2.38 -1.27 17.26
C THR A 47 3.67 -1.60 16.52
N TYR A 48 3.87 -2.88 16.18
CA TYR A 48 4.97 -3.32 15.35
C TYR A 48 4.83 -2.77 13.93
N GLN A 49 3.61 -2.78 13.38
CA GLN A 49 3.34 -2.25 12.05
C GLN A 49 3.69 -0.76 11.93
N PHE A 50 3.34 0.07 12.92
CA PHE A 50 3.76 1.48 12.94
C PHE A 50 5.29 1.65 12.99
N SER A 51 5.98 0.88 13.85
CA SER A 51 7.44 0.89 13.93
C SER A 51 8.11 0.46 12.61
N CYS A 52 7.55 -0.55 11.93
CA CYS A 52 7.99 -0.97 10.60
C CYS A 52 7.77 0.14 9.56
N ALA A 53 6.65 0.87 9.62
CA ALA A 53 6.37 1.99 8.72
C ALA A 53 7.50 3.01 8.75
N ASP A 54 7.86 3.48 9.95
CA ASP A 54 8.90 4.50 10.15
C ASP A 54 10.26 4.01 9.64
N ALA A 55 10.59 2.75 9.92
CA ALA A 55 11.84 2.14 9.47
C ALA A 55 11.90 2.00 7.94
N GLU A 56 10.82 1.55 7.30
CA GLU A 56 10.75 1.38 5.85
C GLU A 56 10.72 2.72 5.11
N GLU A 57 9.99 3.72 5.62
CA GLU A 57 9.98 5.07 5.07
C GLU A 57 11.41 5.63 4.95
N ALA A 58 12.18 5.51 6.05
CA ALA A 58 13.57 5.95 6.09
C ALA A 58 14.49 5.13 5.15
N ARG A 59 14.27 3.82 5.02
CA ARG A 59 15.08 2.95 4.15
C ARG A 59 14.82 3.19 2.66
N LEU A 60 13.56 3.38 2.29
CA LEU A 60 13.12 3.50 0.90
C LEU A 60 13.13 4.96 0.40
N GLY A 61 13.19 5.94 1.30
CA GLY A 61 13.14 7.37 0.94
C GLY A 61 11.81 7.76 0.30
N VAL A 62 10.73 7.12 0.77
CA VAL A 62 9.34 7.42 0.40
C VAL A 62 8.76 8.43 1.39
N ASP A 63 7.63 9.04 1.04
CA ASP A 63 6.95 9.99 1.92
C ASP A 63 6.03 9.28 2.92
N CYS A 64 5.66 8.02 2.64
CA CYS A 64 4.92 7.17 3.55
C CYS A 64 4.81 5.71 3.09
N VAL A 65 4.33 4.86 4.01
CA VAL A 65 4.04 3.45 3.80
C VAL A 65 2.54 3.20 3.94
N ILE A 66 1.96 2.43 3.00
CA ILE A 66 0.58 1.95 3.06
C ILE A 66 0.59 0.46 3.36
N PHE A 67 -0.13 0.10 4.41
CA PHE A 67 -0.37 -1.26 4.84
C PHE A 67 -1.73 -1.72 4.33
N HIS A 68 -1.75 -2.79 3.54
CA HIS A 68 -2.95 -3.22 2.84
C HIS A 68 -2.95 -4.73 2.63
N ASP A 69 -4.00 -5.41 3.10
CA ASP A 69 -4.16 -6.85 2.90
C ASP A 69 -4.21 -7.20 1.40
N VAL A 70 -3.55 -8.30 1.02
CA VAL A 70 -3.52 -8.79 -0.37
C VAL A 70 -4.90 -9.18 -0.92
N ASP A 71 -5.87 -9.46 -0.06
CA ASP A 71 -7.23 -9.90 -0.43
C ASP A 71 -8.27 -8.77 -0.42
N MET A 72 -7.87 -7.54 -0.06
CA MET A 72 -8.71 -6.36 -0.17
C MET A 72 -8.45 -5.64 -1.49
N PHE A 73 -9.47 -5.09 -2.13
CA PHE A 73 -9.33 -4.21 -3.29
C PHE A 73 -10.21 -2.97 -3.08
N PRO A 74 -9.75 -1.77 -3.46
CA PRO A 74 -10.58 -0.59 -3.38
C PRO A 74 -11.70 -0.67 -4.41
N GLN A 75 -12.93 -0.45 -3.98
CA GLN A 75 -14.09 -0.41 -4.87
C GLN A 75 -14.21 0.93 -5.62
N ASP A 76 -13.59 1.98 -5.10
CA ASP A 76 -13.67 3.35 -5.59
C ASP A 76 -12.26 3.95 -5.70
N ASP A 77 -11.92 4.50 -6.87
CA ASP A 77 -10.62 5.13 -7.15
C ASP A 77 -10.47 6.51 -6.50
N HIS A 78 -11.55 7.09 -5.97
CA HIS A 78 -11.50 8.26 -5.11
C HIS A 78 -10.92 7.95 -3.73
N ASN A 79 -10.78 6.68 -3.35
CA ASN A 79 -10.06 6.28 -2.15
C ASN A 79 -8.55 6.45 -2.38
N SER A 80 -8.06 7.65 -2.09
CA SER A 80 -6.66 8.02 -2.30
C SER A 80 -5.69 7.14 -1.51
N TYR A 81 -4.88 6.35 -2.23
CA TYR A 81 -3.69 5.64 -1.74
C TYR A 81 -2.49 6.60 -1.60
N GLY A 82 -2.72 7.72 -0.91
CA GLY A 82 -1.70 8.68 -0.53
C GLY A 82 -1.87 9.08 0.92
N CYS A 83 -0.85 9.71 1.50
CA CYS A 83 -0.79 9.92 2.93
C CYS A 83 -1.18 11.35 3.32
N PRO A 84 -2.26 11.53 4.12
CA PRO A 84 -2.54 12.80 4.77
C PRO A 84 -1.58 13.04 5.95
N ALA A 85 -1.69 14.21 6.59
CA ALA A 85 -0.82 14.60 7.70
C ALA A 85 -1.00 13.75 8.99
N SER A 86 -2.06 12.94 9.06
CA SER A 86 -2.34 12.03 10.17
C SER A 86 -2.59 10.62 9.63
N PRO A 87 -2.41 9.55 10.42
CA PRO A 87 -2.71 8.19 9.98
C PRO A 87 -4.14 8.07 9.44
N ARG A 88 -4.30 7.37 8.30
CA ARG A 88 -5.60 7.14 7.64
C ARG A 88 -5.91 5.65 7.63
N HIS A 89 -7.10 5.29 8.07
CA HIS A 89 -7.65 3.95 7.90
C HIS A 89 -8.36 3.86 6.54
N ILE A 90 -7.75 3.15 5.57
CA ILE A 90 -8.22 3.09 4.17
C ILE A 90 -9.31 2.01 3.98
N GLY A 91 -9.24 0.91 4.74
CA GLY A 91 -10.19 -0.21 4.71
C GLY A 91 -11.36 -0.09 5.68
N ALA A 92 -11.92 1.11 5.87
CA ALA A 92 -12.92 1.37 6.90
C ALA A 92 -14.28 0.68 6.65
N PHE A 93 -14.62 0.40 5.39
CA PHE A 93 -15.88 -0.23 5.00
C PHE A 93 -15.59 -1.38 4.04
N VAL A 94 -15.73 -2.62 4.52
CA VAL A 94 -15.42 -3.83 3.74
C VAL A 94 -16.69 -4.62 3.42
N SER A 95 -16.73 -5.22 2.23
CA SER A 95 -17.92 -5.96 1.75
C SER A 95 -18.31 -7.11 2.67
N ASN A 96 -17.32 -7.81 3.25
CA ASN A 96 -17.56 -8.96 4.12
C ASN A 96 -18.17 -8.57 5.48
N LEU A 97 -18.09 -7.30 5.87
CA LEU A 97 -18.76 -6.73 7.04
C LEU A 97 -20.05 -5.97 6.65
N GLY A 98 -20.47 -6.05 5.38
CA GLY A 98 -21.64 -5.34 4.89
C GLY A 98 -21.46 -3.83 4.80
N TYR A 99 -20.22 -3.35 4.62
CA TYR A 99 -19.86 -1.93 4.61
C TYR A 99 -20.27 -1.20 5.90
N GLN A 100 -19.99 -1.85 7.05
CA GLN A 100 -20.21 -1.30 8.39
C GLN A 100 -18.88 -1.01 9.09
#